data_AF-A0A960ANW8-F1
#
_entry.id   AF-A0A960ANW8-F1
#
_cell.length_a   1.000
_cell.length_b   1.000
_cell.length_c   1.000
_cell.angle_alpha   90.00
_cell.angle_beta   90.00
_cell.angle_gamma   90.00
#
_symmetry.space_group_name_H-M   'P 1'
#
loop_
_entity.id
_entity.type
_entity.pdbx_description
1 polymer ?
#
loop_
_entity_poly.entity_id
_entity_poly.type
_entity_poly.pdbx_seq_one_letter_code
_entity_poly.pdbx_strand_id
1 'polypeptide(L)'
;MISLDFQWLDNHGLGALSRDDKQSLLAAIYEELELRVGIRLSEAMTSEQLAEFEALMAAGDEDGAKQWLDTNKPDYTEVAPAVLAEMGEELR
;
A
#
# COMPACT_ATOMS: atom_id res chain seq x y z
N MET A 1 -6.69 -2.07 9.75
CA MET A 1 -5.27 -1.76 9.56
C MET A 1 -4.63 -3.00 8.94
N ILE A 2 -3.96 -2.83 7.81
CA ILE A 2 -3.24 -3.93 7.15
C ILE A 2 -2.08 -4.35 8.06
N SER A 3 -1.89 -5.66 8.25
CA SER A 3 -0.79 -6.22 9.03
C SER A 3 0.17 -6.91 8.06
N LEU A 4 1.28 -6.22 7.78
CA LEU A 4 2.43 -6.72 7.03
C LEU A 4 3.61 -6.80 8.01
N ASP A 5 3.76 -7.96 8.64
CA ASP A 5 4.74 -8.23 9.69
C ASP A 5 5.36 -9.63 9.52
N PHE A 6 6.17 -10.05 10.50
CA PHE A 6 6.79 -11.38 10.45
C PHE A 6 5.76 -12.51 10.42
N GLN A 7 4.61 -12.36 11.06
CA GLN A 7 3.57 -13.38 11.02
C GLN A 7 2.95 -13.48 9.63
N TRP A 8 2.79 -12.35 8.93
CA TRP A 8 2.38 -12.35 7.53
C TRP A 8 3.38 -13.13 6.66
N LEU A 9 4.70 -12.93 6.83
CA LEU A 9 5.73 -13.70 6.12
C LEU A 9 5.67 -15.20 6.44
N ASP A 10 5.50 -15.55 7.72
CA ASP A 10 5.40 -16.94 8.17
C ASP A 10 4.21 -17.66 7.51
N ASN A 11 3.06 -16.99 7.43
CA ASN A 11 1.86 -17.50 6.78
C ASN A 11 2.02 -17.73 5.27
N HIS A 12 2.98 -17.05 4.64
CA HIS A 12 3.33 -17.19 3.22
C HIS A 12 4.56 -18.10 2.99
N GLY A 13 4.95 -18.91 3.98
CA GLY A 13 6.02 -19.90 3.83
C GLY A 13 7.43 -19.34 3.99
N LEU A 14 7.59 -18.07 4.33
CA LEU A 14 8.87 -17.38 4.48
C LEU A 14 9.39 -17.40 5.93
N GLY A 15 8.84 -18.29 6.75
CA GLY A 15 9.15 -18.35 8.18
C GLY A 15 10.56 -18.82 8.52
N ALA A 16 11.22 -19.53 7.61
CA ALA A 16 12.59 -20.02 7.78
C ALA A 16 13.68 -18.95 7.57
N LEU A 17 13.31 -17.77 7.06
CA LEU A 17 14.24 -16.66 6.87
C LEU A 17 14.80 -16.16 8.21
N SER A 18 16.05 -15.66 8.18
CA SER A 18 16.63 -15.01 9.35
C SER A 18 15.85 -13.75 9.72
N ARG A 19 16.02 -13.27 10.96
CA ARG A 19 15.37 -12.04 11.41
C ARG A 19 15.76 -10.82 10.56
N ASP A 20 16.99 -10.78 10.08
CA ASP A 20 17.50 -9.68 9.28
C ASP A 20 16.93 -9.76 7.85
N ASP A 21 16.90 -10.97 7.26
CA ASP A 21 16.28 -11.19 5.95
C ASP A 21 14.78 -10.87 5.97
N LYS A 22 14.06 -11.25 7.04
CA LYS A 22 12.64 -10.88 7.21
C LYS A 22 12.45 -9.37 7.27
N GLN A 23 13.33 -8.64 7.96
CA GLN A 23 13.24 -7.17 8.01
C GLN A 23 13.49 -6.54 6.64
N SER A 24 14.56 -6.96 5.94
CA SER A 24 14.86 -6.46 4.61
C SER A 24 13.74 -6.77 3.61
N LEU A 25 13.17 -7.98 3.69
CA LEU A 25 12.07 -8.38 2.83
C LEU A 25 10.78 -7.60 3.15
N LEU A 26 10.45 -7.42 4.42
CA LEU A 26 9.31 -6.57 4.80
C LEU A 26 9.46 -5.16 4.24
N ALA A 27 10.64 -4.54 4.38
CA ALA A 27 10.89 -3.21 3.84
C ALA A 27 10.64 -3.16 2.33
N ALA A 28 11.17 -4.13 1.58
CA ALA A 28 10.95 -4.22 0.13
C ALA A 28 9.46 -4.44 -0.24
N ILE A 29 8.72 -5.24 0.53
CA ILE A 29 7.28 -5.47 0.30
C ILE A 29 6.48 -4.20 0.63
N TYR A 30 6.86 -3.44 1.66
CA TYR A 30 6.24 -2.16 1.97
C TYR A 30 6.43 -1.15 0.83
N GLU A 31 7.65 -0.99 0.34
CA GLU A 31 7.96 -0.09 -0.78
C GLU A 31 7.16 -0.46 -2.04
N GLU A 32 7.08 -1.75 -2.37
CA GLU A 32 6.31 -2.23 -3.52
C GLU A 32 4.80 -2.06 -3.32
N LEU A 33 4.30 -2.30 -2.10
CA LEU A 33 2.89 -2.08 -1.76
C LEU A 33 2.50 -0.62 -1.94
N GLU A 34 3.32 0.32 -1.46
CA GLU A 34 3.10 1.76 -1.63
C GLU A 34 3.05 2.16 -3.11
N LEU A 35 4.00 1.66 -3.92
CA LEU A 35 4.04 1.92 -5.36
C LEU A 35 2.77 1.42 -6.06
N ARG A 36 2.41 0.15 -5.84
CA ARG A 36 1.24 -0.48 -6.50
C ARG A 36 -0.08 0.16 -6.06
N VAL A 37 -0.20 0.51 -4.78
CA VAL A 37 -1.37 1.25 -4.26
C VAL A 37 -1.47 2.61 -4.92
N GLY A 38 -0.37 3.36 -5.02
CA GLY A 38 -0.34 4.65 -5.72
C GLY A 38 -0.79 4.55 -7.18
N ILE A 39 -0.29 3.55 -7.92
CA ILE A 39 -0.69 3.30 -9.31
C ILE A 39 -2.20 3.03 -9.39
N ARG A 40 -2.71 2.06 -8.62
CA ARG A 40 -4.12 1.67 -8.69
C ARG A 40 -5.07 2.80 -8.28
N LEU A 41 -4.69 3.61 -7.29
CA LEU A 41 -5.44 4.81 -6.92
C LEU A 41 -5.46 5.81 -8.08
N SER A 42 -4.32 6.05 -8.72
CA SER A 42 -4.22 7.01 -9.83
C SER A 42 -4.99 6.57 -11.08
N GLU A 43 -5.05 5.27 -11.39
CA GLU A 43 -5.80 4.72 -12.53
C GLU A 43 -7.31 4.99 -12.42
N ALA A 44 -7.82 5.05 -11.20
CA ALA A 44 -9.23 5.35 -10.95
C ALA A 44 -9.53 6.85 -10.96
N MET A 45 -8.53 7.74 -10.96
CA MET A 45 -8.69 9.19 -10.82
C MET A 45 -8.68 9.91 -12.18
N THR A 46 -9.41 11.01 -12.27
CA THR A 46 -9.22 11.96 -13.38
C THR A 46 -7.91 12.72 -13.21
N SER A 47 -7.41 13.35 -14.28
CA SER A 47 -6.19 14.19 -14.19
C SER A 47 -6.32 15.34 -13.19
N GLU A 48 -7.51 15.91 -13.03
CA GLU A 48 -7.79 16.96 -12.04
C GLU A 48 -7.71 16.40 -10.62
N GLN A 49 -8.33 15.25 -10.38
CA GLN A 49 -8.30 14.58 -9.09
C GLN A 49 -6.88 14.14 -8.69
N LEU A 50 -6.11 13.63 -9.65
CA LEU A 50 -4.72 13.26 -9.42
C LEU A 50 -3.88 14.49 -9.03
N ALA A 51 -4.05 15.62 -9.72
CA ALA A 51 -3.34 16.86 -9.40
C ALA A 51 -3.70 17.41 -8.01
N GLU A 52 -4.97 17.33 -7.60
CA GLU A 52 -5.40 17.70 -6.24
C GLU A 52 -4.75 16.81 -5.18
N PHE A 53 -4.75 15.49 -5.41
CA PHE A 53 -4.15 14.53 -4.49
C PHE A 53 -2.62 14.70 -4.40
N GLU A 54 -1.94 14.87 -5.53
CA GLU A 54 -0.50 15.13 -5.59
C GLU A 54 -0.13 16.43 -4.85
N ALA A 55 -0.95 17.48 -4.95
CA ALA A 55 -0.71 18.73 -4.24
C ALA A 55 -0.78 18.56 -2.71
N LEU A 56 -1.71 17.73 -2.21
CA LEU A 56 -1.81 17.40 -0.78
C LEU A 56 -0.59 16.60 -0.31
N MET A 57 -0.20 15.57 -1.06
CA MET A 57 0.98 14.76 -0.76
C MET A 57 2.27 15.60 -0.81
N ALA A 58 2.41 16.49 -1.79
CA ALA A 58 3.57 17.39 -1.92
C ALA A 58 3.66 18.42 -0.78
N ALA A 59 2.51 18.80 -0.19
CA ALA A 59 2.45 19.66 0.99
C ALA A 59 2.77 18.91 2.30
N GLY A 60 2.91 17.57 2.26
CA GLY A 60 3.04 16.74 3.45
C GLY A 60 1.76 16.68 4.29
N ASP A 61 0.61 16.99 3.69
CA ASP A 61 -0.70 17.00 4.37
C ASP A 61 -1.35 15.61 4.27
N GLU A 62 -0.82 14.66 5.04
CA GLU A 62 -1.30 13.27 5.07
C GLU A 62 -2.76 13.18 5.55
N ASP A 63 -3.15 14.00 6.53
CA ASP A 63 -4.52 14.07 7.05
C ASP A 63 -5.48 14.62 5.98
N GLY A 64 -5.08 15.68 5.26
CA GLY A 64 -5.83 16.22 4.14
C GLY A 64 -5.95 15.25 2.97
N ALA A 65 -4.86 14.56 2.61
CA ALA A 65 -4.85 13.51 1.59
C ALA A 65 -5.82 12.38 1.95
N LYS A 66 -5.81 11.95 3.23
CA LYS A 66 -6.75 10.94 3.74
C LYS A 66 -8.20 11.40 3.64
N GLN A 67 -8.51 12.62 4.09
CA GLN A 67 -9.87 13.17 4.03
C GLN A 67 -10.35 13.33 2.57
N TRP A 68 -9.45 13.73 1.67
CA TRP A 68 -9.74 13.83 0.24
C TRP A 68 -10.09 12.46 -0.35
N LEU A 69 -9.35 11.40 0.02
CA LEU A 69 -9.63 10.02 -0.37
C LEU A 69 -10.98 9.55 0.20
N ASP A 70 -11.25 9.78 1.49
CA ASP A 70 -12.53 9.44 2.14
C ASP A 70 -13.74 10.07 1.40
N THR A 71 -13.55 11.28 0.84
CA THR A 71 -14.61 12.04 0.15
C THR A 71 -14.78 11.63 -1.31
N ASN A 72 -13.68 11.48 -2.06
CA ASN A 72 -13.71 11.32 -3.51
C ASN A 72 -13.62 9.85 -3.96
N LYS A 73 -13.04 8.99 -3.12
CA LYS A 73 -12.73 7.58 -3.40
C LYS A 73 -12.99 6.73 -2.17
N PRO A 74 -14.24 6.61 -1.68
CA PRO A 74 -14.53 5.91 -0.41
C PRO A 74 -14.06 4.44 -0.40
N ASP A 75 -13.87 3.85 -1.58
CA ASP A 75 -13.33 2.50 -1.81
C ASP A 75 -11.79 2.41 -1.69
N TYR A 76 -11.05 3.52 -1.54
CA TYR A 76 -9.58 3.51 -1.43
C TYR A 76 -9.06 2.64 -0.28
N THR A 77 -9.85 2.50 0.79
CA THR A 77 -9.51 1.68 1.96
C THR A 77 -9.44 0.19 1.63
N GLU A 78 -10.05 -0.25 0.53
CA GLU A 78 -10.02 -1.63 0.04
C GLU A 78 -8.85 -1.89 -0.92
N VAL A 79 -8.26 -0.84 -1.49
CA VAL A 79 -7.17 -0.96 -2.48
C VAL A 79 -5.92 -1.56 -1.86
N ALA A 80 -5.45 -1.01 -0.73
CA ALA A 80 -4.24 -1.51 -0.09
C ALA A 80 -4.35 -2.96 0.42
N PRO A 81 -5.46 -3.39 1.07
CA PRO A 81 -5.66 -4.80 1.40
C PRO A 81 -5.72 -5.71 0.16
N ALA A 82 -6.36 -5.27 -0.92
CA ALA A 82 -6.45 -6.06 -2.16
C ALA A 82 -5.07 -6.24 -2.80
N VAL A 83 -4.29 -5.17 -2.93
CA VAL A 83 -2.93 -5.22 -3.48
C VAL A 83 -2.02 -6.11 -2.63
N LEU A 84 -2.08 -6.01 -1.29
CA LEU A 84 -1.29 -6.90 -0.44
C LEU A 84 -1.70 -8.37 -0.60
N ALA A 85 -2.99 -8.66 -0.77
CA ALA A 85 -3.47 -10.02 -1.01
C ALA A 85 -2.92 -10.56 -2.34
N GLU A 86 -2.98 -9.78 -3.42
CA GLU A 86 -2.39 -10.11 -4.74
C GLU A 86 -0.88 -10.40 -4.61
N MET A 87 -0.12 -9.53 -3.93
CA MET A 87 1.30 -9.73 -3.67
C MET A 87 1.57 -11.00 -2.85
N GLY A 88 0.72 -11.33 -1.88
CA GLY A 88 0.82 -12.57 -1.12
C GLY A 88 0.60 -13.82 -1.97
N GLU A 89 -0.26 -13.76 -2.99
CA GLU A 89 -0.45 -14.84 -3.95
C GLU A 89 0.77 -15.02 -4.86
N GLU A 90 1.46 -13.93 -5.23
CA GLU A 90 2.70 -13.96 -6.02
C GLU A 90 3.88 -14.62 -5.31
N LEU A 91 3.86 -14.72 -3.97
CA LEU A 91 4.91 -15.34 -3.17
C LEU A 91 4.79 -16.87 -3.04
N ARG A 92 3.70 -17.47 -3.57
CA ARG A 92 3.45 -18.92 -3.50
C ARG A 92 4.06 -19.68 -4.68
#